data_AF-A0A560EBL1-F1
#
_entry.id   AF-A0A560EBL1-F1
#
_cell.length_a   1.000
_cell.length_b   1.000
_cell.length_c   1.000
_cell.angle_alpha   90.00
_cell.angle_beta   90.00
_cell.angle_gamma   90.00
#
_symmetry.space_group_name_H-M   'P 1'
#
loop_
_entity.id
_entity.type
_entity.pdbx_description
1 polymer ?
#
loop_
_entity_poly.entity_id
_entity_poly.type
_entity_poly.pdbx_seq_one_letter_code
_entity_poly.pdbx_strand_id
1 'polypeptide(L)'
;MLPSKIPAHSRLVRSYDLITPAGRTYRFPPPTLLQRLVRWAVGHAETVAISAAILALIYAAGLVAEALDRSVFDACSDQVGGRRVG
;
A
#
# COMPACT_ATOMS: atom_id res chain seq x y z
N MET A 1 6.52 37.20 16.65
CA MET A 1 7.34 36.26 15.84
C MET A 1 6.80 34.85 16.08
N LEU A 2 6.19 34.21 15.08
CA LEU A 2 5.78 32.81 15.20
C LEU A 2 6.99 31.91 14.90
N PRO A 3 7.29 30.89 15.71
CA PRO A 3 8.39 29.98 15.42
C PRO A 3 7.98 29.02 14.29
N SER A 4 8.42 29.32 13.07
CA SER A 4 8.39 28.43 11.91
C SER A 4 9.53 27.40 12.00
N LYS A 5 9.39 26.39 12.85
CA LYS A 5 10.23 25.20 12.77
C LYS A 5 9.38 24.06 12.25
N ILE A 6 9.53 23.77 10.97
CA ILE A 6 9.15 22.49 10.36
C ILE A 6 9.77 21.41 11.26
N PRO A 7 8.98 20.52 11.89
CA PRO A 7 9.55 19.53 12.79
C PRO A 7 10.43 18.59 11.97
N ALA A 8 11.74 18.71 12.18
CA ALA A 8 12.71 17.74 11.71
C ALA A 8 12.24 16.34 12.15
N HIS A 9 12.34 15.37 11.24
CA HIS A 9 11.92 13.99 11.44
C HIS A 9 12.14 13.54 12.89
N SER A 10 11.03 13.16 13.54
CA SER A 10 11.04 12.80 14.96
C SER A 10 12.07 11.71 15.18
N ARG A 11 13.24 12.07 15.73
CA ARG A 11 14.14 11.08 16.34
C ARG A 11 13.29 10.26 17.30
N LEU A 12 13.45 8.94 17.25
CA LEU A 12 12.79 7.98 18.14
C LEU A 12 13.21 8.25 19.60
N VAL A 13 12.62 9.27 20.22
CA VAL A 13 12.80 9.59 21.63
C VAL A 13 12.10 8.50 22.42
N ARG A 14 12.88 7.66 23.10
CA ARG A 14 12.41 6.48 23.83
C ARG A 14 11.62 6.80 25.10
N SER A 15 11.80 8.00 25.66
CA SER A 15 11.04 8.49 26.81
C SER A 15 11.10 10.02 26.87
N TYR A 16 9.97 10.66 27.13
CA TYR A 16 9.89 12.08 27.41
C TYR A 16 9.72 12.27 28.91
N ASP A 17 10.59 13.08 29.49
CA ASP A 17 10.43 13.56 30.86
C ASP A 17 9.85 14.97 30.77
N LEU A 18 8.62 15.15 31.27
CA LEU A 18 7.98 16.46 31.35
C LEU A 18 8.22 17.02 32.74
N ILE A 19 8.97 18.12 32.84
CA ILE A 19 9.07 18.89 34.07
C ILE A 19 7.85 19.81 34.13
N THR A 20 6.93 19.50 35.03
CA THR A 20 5.75 20.35 35.29
C THR A 20 6.18 21.65 36.01
N PRO A 21 5.41 22.75 35.89
CA PRO A 21 5.71 24.01 36.59
C PRO A 21 5.76 23.89 38.12
N ALA A 22 5.13 22.85 38.68
CA ALA A 22 5.17 22.51 40.09
C ALA A 22 6.41 21.68 40.49
N GLY A 23 7.41 21.56 39.61
CA GLY A 23 8.66 20.83 39.87
C GLY A 23 8.54 19.31 39.84
N ARG A 24 7.39 18.75 39.45
CA ARG A 24 7.23 17.29 39.31
C ARG A 24 7.68 16.81 37.94
N THR A 25 8.44 15.72 37.90
CA THR A 25 8.83 15.02 36.68
C THR A 25 7.80 13.94 36.35
N TYR A 26 7.13 14.09 35.21
CA TYR A 26 6.25 13.04 34.68
C TYR A 26 6.95 12.31 33.54
N ARG A 27 7.13 11.00 33.70
CA ARG A 27 7.76 10.14 32.71
C ARG A 27 6.69 9.45 31.88
N PHE A 28 6.67 9.72 30.58
CA PHE A 28 5.74 9.04 29.69
C PHE A 28 6.18 7.58 29.49
N PRO A 29 5.24 6.60 29.61
CA PRO A 29 5.57 5.21 29.39
C PRO A 29 6.00 5.00 27.92
N PRO A 30 6.93 4.07 27.66
CA PRO A 30 7.35 3.76 26.31
C PRO A 30 6.17 3.17 25.50
N PRO A 31 6.14 3.38 24.16
CA PRO A 31 5.07 2.86 23.34
C PRO A 31 5.04 1.33 23.38
N THR A 32 3.84 0.77 23.52
CA THR A 32 3.61 -0.68 23.57
C THR A 32 3.90 -1.33 22.21
N LEU A 33 4.12 -2.64 22.18
CA LEU A 33 4.38 -3.38 20.93
C LEU A 33 3.25 -3.19 19.91
N LEU A 34 1.99 -3.24 20.36
CA LEU A 34 0.82 -2.97 19.53
C LEU A 34 0.87 -1.58 18.89
N GLN A 35 1.19 -0.55 19.66
CA GLN A 35 1.32 0.81 19.14
C GLN A 35 2.44 0.94 18.10
N ARG A 36 3.54 0.19 18.26
CA ARG A 36 4.62 0.14 17.28
C ARG A 36 4.18 -0.55 15.99
N LEU A 37 3.48 -1.68 16.10
CA LEU A 37 2.95 -2.42 14.94
C LEU A 37 1.93 -1.58 14.16
N VAL A 38 0.99 -0.93 14.85
CA VAL A 38 0.00 -0.05 14.21
C VAL A 38 0.69 1.11 13.50
N ARG A 39 1.66 1.76 14.15
CA ARG A 39 2.39 2.89 13.55
C ARG A 39 3.23 2.45 12.35
N TRP A 40 3.81 1.24 12.41
CA TRP A 40 4.51 0.64 11.28
C TRP A 40 3.56 0.33 10.12
N ALA A 41 2.41 -0.31 10.39
CA ALA A 41 1.41 -0.63 9.37
C ALA A 41 0.85 0.63 8.69
N VAL A 42 0.52 1.67 9.47
CA VAL A 42 0.07 2.97 8.92
C VAL A 42 1.16 3.62 8.06
N GLY A 43 2.43 3.53 8.47
CA GLY A 43 3.56 4.02 7.67
C GLY A 43 3.76 3.30 6.33
N HIS A 44 3.21 2.09 6.17
CA HIS A 44 3.27 1.30 4.94
C HIS A 44 1.93 1.25 4.21
N ALA A 45 0.91 2.01 4.65
CA ALA A 45 -0.40 1.99 4.00
C ALA A 45 -0.32 2.47 2.54
N GLU A 46 0.51 3.47 2.27
CA GLU A 46 0.73 4.00 0.91
C GLU A 46 1.41 2.97 0.00
N THR A 47 2.44 2.27 0.51
CA THR A 47 3.13 1.22 -0.26
C THR A 47 2.25 0.01 -0.50
N VAL A 48 1.40 -0.36 0.47
CA VAL A 48 0.39 -1.40 0.30
C VAL A 48 -0.65 -1.00 -0.75
N ALA A 49 -1.11 0.25 -0.74
CA ALA A 49 -2.07 0.73 -1.74
C ALA A 49 -1.47 0.72 -3.16
N ILE A 50 -0.24 1.19 -3.32
CA ILE A 50 0.45 1.20 -4.62
C ILE A 50 0.68 -0.24 -5.11
N SER A 51 1.14 -1.14 -4.25
CA SER A 51 1.36 -2.54 -4.63
C SER A 51 0.06 -3.27 -4.98
N ALA A 52 -1.03 -3.02 -4.25
CA ALA A 52 -2.35 -3.55 -4.58
C ALA A 52 -2.85 -3.03 -5.94
N ALA A 53 -2.64 -1.74 -6.24
CA ALA A 53 -2.99 -1.17 -7.54
C ALA A 53 -2.19 -1.82 -8.69
N ILE A 54 -0.88 -2.02 -8.51
CA ILE A 54 -0.02 -2.70 -9.49
C ILE A 54 -0.51 -4.13 -9.71
N LEU A 55 -0.81 -4.88 -8.65
CA LEU A 55 -1.35 -6.23 -8.75
C LEU A 55 -2.66 -6.28 -9.51
N ALA A 56 -3.58 -5.33 -9.25
CA ALA A 56 -4.85 -5.24 -9.95
C ALA A 56 -4.66 -4.97 -11.45
N LEU A 57 -3.71 -4.09 -11.82
CA LEU A 57 -3.38 -3.81 -13.21
C LEU A 57 -2.78 -5.02 -13.92
N ILE A 58 -1.86 -5.75 -13.28
CA ILE A 58 -1.27 -6.97 -13.82
C ILE A 58 -2.36 -8.03 -14.04
N TYR A 59 -3.24 -8.22 -13.06
CA TYR A 59 -4.34 -9.17 -13.15
C TYR A 59 -5.31 -8.82 -14.30
N ALA A 60 -5.68 -7.55 -14.42
CA ALA A 60 -6.54 -7.06 -15.51
C ALA A 60 -5.88 -7.27 -16.88
N ALA A 61 -4.58 -7.00 -17.00
CA ALA A 61 -3.83 -7.23 -18.23
C ALA A 61 -3.82 -8.72 -18.62
N GLY A 62 -3.64 -9.63 -17.66
CA GLY A 62 -3.74 -11.07 -17.89
C GLY A 62 -5.11 -11.51 -18.38
N LEU A 63 -6.19 -10.99 -17.79
CA LEU A 63 -7.57 -11.25 -18.23
C LEU A 63 -7.82 -10.78 -19.68
N VAL A 64 -7.33 -9.59 -20.03
CA VAL A 64 -7.45 -9.05 -21.39
C VAL A 64 -6.64 -9.89 -22.38
N ALA A 65 -5.44 -10.34 -22.01
CA ALA A 65 -4.63 -11.20 -22.85
C ALA A 65 -5.31 -12.56 -23.10
N GLU A 66 -5.84 -13.21 -22.07
CA GLU A 66 -6.59 -14.47 -22.23
C GLU A 66 -7.85 -14.31 -23.09
N ALA A 67 -8.54 -13.18 -22.96
CA ALA A 67 -9.73 -12.90 -23.77
C ALA A 67 -9.40 -12.69 -25.26
N LEU A 68 -8.27 -12.02 -25.56
CA LEU A 68 -7.76 -11.84 -26.92
C LEU A 68 -7.28 -13.15 -27.53
N ASP A 69 -6.57 -13.99 -26.78
CA ASP A 69 -6.13 -15.30 -27.28
C ASP A 69 -7.33 -16.20 -27.61
N ARG A 70 -8.35 -16.23 -26.74
CA ARG A 70 -9.58 -17.00 -27.01
C ARG A 70 -10.34 -16.48 -28.24
N SER A 71 -10.44 -15.16 -28.42
CA SER A 71 -11.16 -14.60 -29.57
C SER A 71 -10.43 -14.80 -30.89
N VAL A 72 -9.09 -14.77 -30.88
CA VAL A 72 -8.26 -15.10 -32.06
C VAL A 72 -8.40 -16.58 -32.42
N PHE A 73 -8.38 -17.48 -31.44
CA PHE A 73 -8.60 -18.91 -31.70
C PHE A 73 -10.00 -19.21 -32.22
N ASP A 74 -11.05 -18.56 -31.70
CA ASP A 74 -12.43 -18.74 -32.14
C ASP A 74 -12.62 -18.25 -33.59
N ALA A 75 -12.09 -17.06 -33.91
CA ALA A 75 -12.13 -16.49 -35.27
C ALA A 75 -11.37 -17.35 -36.31
N CYS A 76 -10.28 -18.02 -35.91
CA CYS A 76 -9.59 -18.97 -36.78
C CYS A 76 -10.35 -20.30 -36.92
N SER A 77 -11.07 -20.74 -35.90
CA SER A 77 -11.83 -22.00 -35.93
C SER A 77 -13.04 -21.94 -36.86
N ASP A 78 -13.73 -20.79 -36.92
CA ASP A 78 -14.87 -20.57 -37.83
C ASP A 78 -14.46 -20.64 -39.32
N GLN A 79 -13.25 -20.15 -39.66
CA GLN A 79 -12.74 -20.24 -41.03
C GLN A 79 -12.37 -21.67 -41.45
N VAL A 80 -12.01 -22.54 -40.51
CA VAL A 80 -11.68 -23.95 -40.79
C VAL A 80 -12.94 -24.81 -40.85
N GLY A 81 -13.97 -24.48 -40.06
CA GLY A 81 -15.30 -25.13 -40.10
C GLY A 81 -16.13 -24.78 -41.35
N GLY A 82 -16.02 -23.56 -41.86
CA GLY A 82 -16.74 -23.11 -43.07
C GLY A 82 -16.24 -23.68 -44.40
N ARG A 83 -15.11 -24.40 -44.42
CA ARG A 83 -14.49 -24.92 -45.66
C ARG A 83 -14.69 -26.43 -45.88
N ARG A 84 -15.62 -27.06 -45.17
CA ARG A 84 -16.08 -28.43 -45.46
C ARG A 84 -17.58 -28.53 -45.23
N VAL A 85 -18.38 -28.23 -46.24
CA VAL A 85 -19.55 -29.00 -46.73
C VAL A 85 -20.15 -28.19 -47.89
N GLY A 86 -20.22 -28.79 -49.09
CA GLY A 86 -21.12 -28.39 -50.18
C GLY A 86 -20.50 -27.59 -51.30
#